data_AF-A0A3A9GIQ7-F1
#
_entry.id   AF-A0A3A9GIQ7-F1
#
_cell.length_a   1.000
_cell.length_b   1.000
_cell.length_c   1.000
_cell.angle_alpha   90.00
_cell.angle_beta   90.00
_cell.angle_gamma   90.00
#
_symmetry.space_group_name_H-M   'P 1'
#
loop_
_entity.id
_entity.type
_entity.pdbx_description
1 polymer ?
#
loop_
_entity_poly.entity_id
_entity_poly.type
_entity_poly.pdbx_seq_one_letter_code
_entity_poly.pdbx_strand_id
1 'polypeptide(L)'
;MVDLFLEKGFTYFDTSYVYHSENAIREALLMRYDRDSYTLASKLPAFIIQQEKQVETIFEEQRNKCGVQFFDYYLYNLNKILYNGVDGKGGTMKRFHMFERMQNWKAAGKIHHIGFSFHDDAETLDEILTDHPEVEFAQIAFNYYDYESPFLQAKKCYDVIQKHRCQMVVMEPVKGGMRASVPEKTGAEMKKMHPELSEASWAIRFAADLNYIKGQLAKNHYTVGDKLPEEKVILADGTDVTEQVVKAEKWLIEHEF
;
A
#
# COMPACT_ATOMS: atom_id res chain seq x y z
N MET A 1 -15.62 -3.28 -9.64
CA MET A 1 -14.42 -3.60 -8.83
C MET A 1 -14.76 -3.72 -7.35
N VAL A 2 -15.31 -2.66 -6.72
CA VAL A 2 -15.75 -2.67 -5.32
C VAL A 2 -16.67 -3.87 -5.00
N ASP A 3 -17.73 -4.07 -5.79
CA ASP A 3 -18.73 -5.12 -5.54
C ASP A 3 -18.10 -6.50 -5.53
N LEU A 4 -17.29 -6.80 -6.54
CA LEU A 4 -16.59 -8.07 -6.66
C LEU A 4 -15.58 -8.28 -5.51
N PHE A 5 -14.92 -7.22 -5.07
CA PHE A 5 -13.97 -7.28 -3.95
C PHE A 5 -14.68 -7.66 -2.64
N LEU A 6 -15.81 -7.02 -2.35
CA LEU A 6 -16.66 -7.34 -1.20
C LEU A 6 -17.31 -8.73 -1.31
N GLU A 7 -17.81 -9.10 -2.49
CA GLU A 7 -18.41 -10.42 -2.75
C GLU A 7 -17.40 -11.55 -2.48
N LYS A 8 -16.12 -11.32 -2.79
CA LYS A 8 -15.03 -12.27 -2.52
C LYS A 8 -14.55 -12.23 -1.06
N GLY A 9 -15.21 -11.46 -0.19
CA GLY A 9 -14.94 -11.40 1.25
C GLY A 9 -13.80 -10.46 1.64
N PHE A 10 -13.27 -9.67 0.71
CA PHE A 10 -12.25 -8.67 1.03
C PHE A 10 -12.90 -7.36 1.48
N THR A 11 -12.29 -6.69 2.46
CA THR A 11 -12.90 -5.52 3.10
C THR A 11 -12.00 -4.29 3.18
N TYR A 12 -10.70 -4.41 2.90
CA TYR A 12 -9.74 -3.31 3.03
C TYR A 12 -9.64 -2.46 1.76
N PHE A 13 -10.12 -1.22 1.82
CA PHE A 13 -10.03 -0.24 0.75
C PHE A 13 -9.02 0.84 1.11
N ASP A 14 -8.14 1.15 0.17
CA ASP A 14 -7.03 2.07 0.37
C ASP A 14 -7.14 3.23 -0.63
N THR A 15 -7.12 4.46 -0.10
CA THR A 15 -7.10 5.70 -0.89
C THR A 15 -5.98 6.62 -0.38
N SER A 16 -5.81 7.79 -0.98
CA SER A 16 -4.82 8.79 -0.59
C SER A 16 -5.23 10.16 -1.09
N TYR A 17 -4.84 11.23 -0.38
CA TYR A 17 -5.15 12.60 -0.79
C TYR A 17 -4.66 12.91 -2.22
N VAL A 18 -3.49 12.38 -2.58
CA VAL A 18 -2.86 12.66 -3.89
C VAL A 18 -3.39 11.78 -5.01
N TYR A 19 -4.22 10.77 -4.72
CA TYR A 19 -4.83 9.95 -5.76
C TYR A 19 -6.05 10.60 -6.37
N HIS A 20 -6.64 11.61 -5.70
CA HIS A 20 -7.91 12.23 -6.08
C HIS A 20 -9.12 11.26 -6.15
N SER A 21 -8.92 9.99 -5.75
CA SER A 21 -9.92 8.91 -5.79
C SER A 21 -10.95 8.94 -4.66
N GLU A 22 -10.95 9.96 -3.80
CA GLU A 22 -11.84 10.04 -2.63
C GLU A 22 -13.31 10.13 -3.02
N ASN A 23 -13.62 10.87 -4.08
CA ASN A 23 -14.98 10.97 -4.61
C ASN A 23 -15.41 9.63 -5.27
N ALA A 24 -14.50 8.96 -5.98
CA ALA A 24 -14.77 7.64 -6.58
C ALA A 24 -15.08 6.60 -5.51
N ILE A 25 -14.30 6.58 -4.42
CA ILE A 25 -14.55 5.71 -3.26
C ILE A 25 -15.91 6.04 -2.64
N ARG A 26 -16.25 7.32 -2.50
CA ARG A 26 -17.55 7.71 -1.95
C ARG A 26 -18.72 7.15 -2.77
N GLU A 27 -18.69 7.32 -4.09
CA GLU A 27 -19.77 6.86 -4.96
C GLU A 27 -19.81 5.34 -5.08
N ALA A 28 -18.66 4.70 -5.29
CA ALA A 28 -18.57 3.28 -5.59
C ALA A 28 -18.72 2.38 -4.35
N LEU A 29 -18.35 2.88 -3.16
CA LEU A 29 -18.35 2.12 -1.90
C LEU A 29 -19.29 2.74 -0.86
N LEU A 30 -19.01 3.96 -0.38
CA LEU A 30 -19.64 4.50 0.83
C LEU A 30 -21.15 4.76 0.67
N MET A 31 -21.60 5.15 -0.53
CA MET A 31 -23.02 5.38 -0.82
C MET A 31 -23.82 4.09 -1.04
N ARG A 32 -23.14 2.94 -1.15
CA ARG A 32 -23.72 1.68 -1.63
C ARG A 32 -23.67 0.56 -0.59
N TYR A 33 -22.79 0.67 0.40
CA TYR A 33 -22.53 -0.36 1.40
C TYR A 33 -22.51 0.23 2.81
N ASP A 34 -22.98 -0.55 3.78
CA ASP A 34 -22.99 -0.14 5.19
C ASP A 34 -21.56 0.03 5.72
N ARG A 35 -21.36 1.03 6.60
CA ARG A 35 -20.03 1.41 7.09
C ARG A 35 -19.24 0.26 7.74
N ASP A 36 -19.94 -0.70 8.34
CA ASP A 36 -19.36 -1.84 9.07
C ASP A 36 -19.01 -3.01 8.13
N SER A 37 -19.34 -2.93 6.84
CA SER A 37 -19.04 -3.96 5.85
C SER A 37 -17.65 -3.83 5.20
N TYR A 38 -16.93 -2.74 5.48
CA TYR A 38 -15.61 -2.46 4.92
C TYR A 38 -14.71 -1.72 5.92
N THR A 39 -13.40 -1.80 5.67
CA THR A 39 -12.40 -0.94 6.29
C THR A 39 -11.87 0.07 5.26
N LEU A 40 -11.75 1.33 5.67
CA LEU A 40 -11.25 2.40 4.82
C LEU A 40 -9.94 2.96 5.37
N ALA A 41 -8.91 2.91 4.53
CA ALA A 41 -7.61 3.50 4.76
C ALA A 41 -7.41 4.75 3.90
N SER A 42 -6.82 5.79 4.49
CA SER A 42 -6.40 6.98 3.73
C SER A 42 -5.02 7.45 4.18
N LYS A 43 -4.36 8.24 3.31
CA LYS A 43 -3.00 8.73 3.54
C LYS A 43 -2.90 10.24 3.43
N LEU A 44 -2.21 10.83 4.39
CA LEU A 44 -1.75 12.21 4.33
C LEU A 44 -0.34 12.27 3.73
N PRO A 45 -0.15 12.94 2.59
CA PRO A 45 1.14 13.08 1.92
C PRO A 45 2.04 14.09 2.66
N ALA A 46 2.87 13.62 3.60
CA ALA A 46 3.74 14.52 4.36
C ALA A 46 4.69 15.35 3.48
N PHE A 47 5.00 14.89 2.26
CA PHE A 47 5.85 15.60 1.30
C PHE A 47 5.24 16.88 0.70
N ILE A 48 3.92 17.10 0.78
CA ILE A 48 3.30 18.36 0.33
C ILE A 48 3.09 19.38 1.46
N ILE A 49 3.34 18.98 2.72
CA ILE A 49 3.10 19.83 3.89
C ILE A 49 4.26 20.83 4.02
N GLN A 50 3.94 22.11 3.90
CA GLN A 50 4.89 23.23 4.04
C GLN A 50 4.67 23.99 5.35
N GLN A 51 3.45 23.96 5.89
CA GLN A 51 3.04 24.65 7.11
C GLN A 51 2.22 23.71 7.98
N GLU A 52 2.42 23.79 9.29
CA GLU A 52 1.74 22.93 10.27
C GLU A 52 0.21 22.95 10.16
N LYS A 53 -0.38 24.12 9.89
CA LYS A 53 -1.85 24.27 9.73
C LYS A 53 -2.44 23.39 8.61
N GLN A 54 -1.63 23.06 7.59
CA GLN A 54 -2.08 22.27 6.45
C GLN A 54 -2.39 20.83 6.84
N VAL A 55 -1.81 20.32 7.94
CA VAL A 55 -2.04 18.96 8.40
C VAL A 55 -3.51 18.73 8.73
N GLU A 56 -4.09 19.60 9.56
CA GLU A 56 -5.52 19.52 9.91
C GLU A 56 -6.42 19.89 8.71
N THR A 57 -6.02 20.87 7.90
CA THR A 57 -6.80 21.25 6.70
C THR A 57 -6.94 20.08 5.73
N ILE A 58 -5.85 19.39 5.42
CA ILE A 58 -5.88 18.24 4.51
C ILE A 58 -6.66 17.10 5.14
N PHE A 59 -6.40 16.76 6.40
CA PHE A 59 -7.13 15.68 7.08
C PHE A 59 -8.65 15.87 7.04
N GLU A 60 -9.15 17.06 7.37
CA GLU A 60 -10.59 17.35 7.33
C GLU A 60 -11.13 17.40 5.89
N GLU A 61 -10.36 17.88 4.92
CA GLU A 61 -10.73 17.81 3.50
C GLU A 61 -10.94 16.36 3.05
N GLN A 62 -10.04 15.44 3.41
CA GLN A 62 -10.16 14.01 3.10
C GLN A 62 -11.42 13.40 3.69
N ARG A 63 -11.69 13.69 4.98
CA ARG A 63 -12.91 13.23 5.65
C ARG A 63 -14.16 13.74 4.95
N ASN A 64 -14.17 15.01 4.55
CA ASN A 64 -15.30 15.65 3.86
C ASN A 64 -15.52 15.09 2.45
N LYS A 65 -14.44 14.91 1.67
CA LYS A 65 -14.51 14.33 0.32
C LYS A 65 -15.02 12.90 0.34
N CYS A 66 -14.43 12.06 1.19
CA CYS A 66 -14.92 10.70 1.40
C CYS A 66 -16.34 10.70 1.99
N GLY A 67 -16.68 11.68 2.84
CA GLY A 67 -17.96 11.71 3.55
C GLY A 67 -17.99 10.76 4.76
N VAL A 68 -16.85 10.63 5.46
CA VAL A 68 -16.71 9.70 6.60
C VAL A 68 -16.53 10.42 7.93
N GLN A 69 -17.10 9.81 8.98
CA GLN A 69 -16.84 10.26 10.35
C GLN A 69 -15.49 9.78 10.87
N PHE A 70 -14.99 8.64 10.38
CA PHE A 70 -13.68 8.10 10.76
C PHE A 70 -13.04 7.27 9.63
N PHE A 71 -11.72 7.22 9.63
CA PHE A 71 -10.94 6.24 8.88
C PHE A 71 -10.56 5.07 9.79
N ASP A 72 -10.66 3.83 9.30
CA ASP A 72 -10.20 2.67 10.08
C ASP A 72 -8.69 2.69 10.19
N TYR A 73 -8.00 2.97 9.09
CA TYR A 73 -6.54 3.04 9.03
C TYR A 73 -6.14 4.42 8.49
N TYR A 74 -5.24 5.11 9.17
CA TYR A 74 -4.72 6.38 8.68
C TYR A 74 -3.20 6.37 8.62
N LEU A 75 -2.66 6.80 7.49
CA LEU A 75 -1.24 6.70 7.18
C LEU A 75 -0.63 8.06 6.88
N TYR A 76 0.65 8.22 7.20
CA TYR A 76 1.50 9.22 6.56
C TYR A 76 2.34 8.60 5.45
N ASN A 77 2.52 9.29 4.32
CA ASN A 77 3.60 8.95 3.40
C ASN A 77 4.93 9.37 4.03
N LEU A 78 5.86 8.42 4.17
CA LEU A 78 7.06 8.59 4.98
C LEU A 78 8.31 8.03 4.28
N ASN A 79 9.42 8.75 4.44
CA ASN A 79 10.77 8.33 4.11
C ASN A 79 11.74 9.05 5.05
N LYS A 80 13.05 8.78 4.95
CA LYS A 80 14.03 9.36 5.87
C LYS A 80 14.11 10.88 5.80
N ILE A 81 13.91 11.47 4.64
CA ILE A 81 13.96 12.94 4.47
C ILE A 81 12.78 13.59 5.19
N LEU A 82 11.59 12.98 5.12
CA LEU A 82 10.41 13.50 5.82
C LEU A 82 10.52 13.32 7.34
N TYR A 83 11.20 12.27 7.80
CA TYR A 83 11.42 12.02 9.23
C TYR A 83 12.57 12.84 9.82
N ASN A 84 13.77 12.69 9.26
CA ASN A 84 15.02 13.25 9.79
C ASN A 84 15.40 14.59 9.17
N GLY A 85 14.80 14.97 8.05
CA GLY A 85 15.21 16.17 7.32
C GLY A 85 16.48 15.94 6.51
N VAL A 86 16.76 16.84 5.57
CA VAL A 86 17.98 16.77 4.74
C VAL A 86 19.25 16.98 5.60
N ASP A 87 19.13 17.71 6.70
CA ASP A 87 20.23 18.03 7.62
C ASP A 87 20.27 17.14 8.88
N GLY A 88 19.36 16.15 8.99
CA GLY A 88 19.26 15.28 10.15
C GLY A 88 18.67 15.92 11.41
N LYS A 89 18.13 17.15 11.33
CA LYS A 89 17.62 17.91 12.51
C LYS A 89 16.10 17.81 12.70
N GLY A 90 15.46 16.90 11.98
CA GLY A 90 14.02 16.68 12.00
C GLY A 90 13.33 17.25 10.78
N GLY A 91 12.71 16.36 10.02
CA GLY A 91 11.92 16.70 8.85
C GLY A 91 10.51 17.13 9.22
N THR A 92 9.62 17.16 8.23
CA THR A 92 8.20 17.52 8.38
C THR A 92 7.53 16.76 9.52
N MET A 93 7.85 15.48 9.71
CA MET A 93 7.21 14.63 10.72
C MET A 93 7.45 15.14 12.14
N LYS A 94 8.72 15.39 12.47
CA LYS A 94 9.14 15.88 13.79
C LYS A 94 8.72 17.34 13.98
N ARG A 95 8.92 18.19 12.96
CA ARG A 95 8.64 19.63 13.02
C ARG A 95 7.16 19.98 13.21
N PHE A 96 6.26 19.18 12.67
CA PHE A 96 4.80 19.44 12.72
C PHE A 96 4.06 18.46 13.62
N HIS A 97 4.77 17.75 14.50
CA HIS A 97 4.20 16.88 15.53
C HIS A 97 3.22 15.85 14.92
N MET A 98 3.58 15.26 13.78
CA MET A 98 2.66 14.49 12.94
C MET A 98 2.09 13.26 13.68
N PHE A 99 2.91 12.52 14.43
CA PHE A 99 2.45 11.34 15.19
C PHE A 99 1.56 11.72 16.39
N GLU A 100 1.89 12.80 17.11
CA GLU A 100 1.04 13.34 18.18
C GLU A 100 -0.36 13.71 17.65
N ARG A 101 -0.44 14.27 16.44
CA ARG A 101 -1.72 14.57 15.79
C ARG A 101 -2.54 13.32 15.50
N MET A 102 -1.91 12.23 15.04
CA MET A 102 -2.59 10.94 14.87
C MET A 102 -3.13 10.40 16.20
N GLN A 103 -2.37 10.49 17.28
CA GLN A 103 -2.86 10.11 18.60
C GLN A 103 -4.07 10.95 19.03
N ASN A 104 -4.05 12.26 18.79
CA ASN A 104 -5.17 13.15 19.09
C ASN A 104 -6.41 12.82 18.24
N TRP A 105 -6.25 12.53 16.95
CA TRP A 105 -7.34 12.08 16.08
C TRP A 105 -7.90 10.72 16.51
N LYS A 106 -7.04 9.80 16.96
CA LYS A 106 -7.46 8.50 17.49
C LYS A 106 -8.25 8.65 18.78
N ALA A 107 -7.76 9.47 19.72
CA ALA A 107 -8.47 9.78 20.97
C ALA A 107 -9.84 10.45 20.72
N ALA A 108 -9.95 11.25 19.66
CA ALA A 108 -11.19 11.87 19.22
C ALA A 108 -12.12 10.95 18.39
N GLY A 109 -11.72 9.69 18.15
CA GLY A 109 -12.50 8.74 17.34
C GLY A 109 -12.56 9.09 15.84
N LYS A 110 -11.67 9.95 15.34
CA LYS A 110 -11.60 10.32 13.91
C LYS A 110 -10.76 9.31 13.09
N ILE A 111 -9.89 8.56 13.75
CA ILE A 111 -9.16 7.42 13.16
C ILE A 111 -9.11 6.25 14.16
N HIS A 112 -8.99 5.00 13.71
CA HIS A 112 -8.88 3.84 14.61
C HIS A 112 -7.46 3.29 14.71
N HIS A 113 -6.74 3.16 13.60
CA HIS A 113 -5.38 2.64 13.56
C HIS A 113 -4.38 3.66 13.01
N ILE A 114 -3.24 3.77 13.68
CA ILE A 114 -2.14 4.69 13.36
C ILE A 114 -1.06 3.93 12.59
N GLY A 115 -0.69 4.45 11.42
CA GLY A 115 0.37 3.86 10.61
C GLY A 115 1.08 4.84 9.68
N PHE A 116 1.94 4.29 8.83
CA PHE A 116 2.58 5.04 7.76
C PHE A 116 2.88 4.14 6.56
N SER A 117 2.96 4.74 5.38
CA SER A 117 3.50 4.12 4.17
C SER A 117 4.97 4.50 4.04
N PHE A 118 5.86 3.52 4.12
CA PHE A 118 7.31 3.75 4.20
C PHE A 118 8.05 3.29 2.95
N HIS A 119 8.93 4.16 2.45
CA HIS A 119 9.63 3.98 1.17
C HIS A 119 11.13 4.30 1.29
N ASP A 120 11.82 3.70 2.27
CA ASP A 120 13.25 3.90 2.50
C ASP A 120 13.91 2.67 3.14
N ASP A 121 15.10 2.85 3.74
CA ASP A 121 15.90 1.81 4.37
C ASP A 121 15.41 1.33 5.75
N ALA A 122 15.85 0.12 6.11
CA ALA A 122 15.43 -0.55 7.34
C ALA A 122 16.00 0.09 8.63
N GLU A 123 17.14 0.79 8.54
CA GLU A 123 17.75 1.48 9.68
C GLU A 123 16.87 2.64 10.13
N THR A 124 16.45 3.48 9.18
CA THR A 124 15.51 4.57 9.44
C THR A 124 14.16 4.02 9.93
N LEU A 125 13.69 2.90 9.39
CA LEU A 125 12.46 2.27 9.85
C LEU A 125 12.55 1.83 11.32
N ASP A 126 13.69 1.27 11.74
CA ASP A 126 13.93 0.84 13.12
C ASP A 126 13.96 2.04 14.07
N GLU A 127 14.55 3.17 13.65
CA GLU A 127 14.52 4.45 14.37
C GLU A 127 13.07 4.92 14.58
N ILE A 128 12.29 5.03 13.50
CA ILE A 128 10.91 5.53 13.55
C ILE A 128 10.04 4.67 14.48
N LEU A 129 10.11 3.34 14.37
CA LEU A 129 9.30 2.45 15.19
C LEU A 129 9.77 2.38 16.66
N THR A 130 11.05 2.69 16.92
CA THR A 130 11.56 2.84 18.29
C THR A 130 11.05 4.14 18.92
N ASP A 131 11.09 5.24 18.17
CA ASP A 131 10.65 6.56 18.63
C ASP A 131 9.12 6.65 18.80
N HIS A 132 8.38 5.91 17.99
CA HIS A 132 6.91 5.94 17.90
C HIS A 132 6.27 4.56 18.14
N PRO A 133 6.32 4.01 19.36
CA PRO A 133 5.74 2.71 19.69
C PRO A 133 4.20 2.69 19.61
N GLU A 134 3.55 3.85 19.49
CA GLU A 134 2.11 3.99 19.23
C GLU A 134 1.69 3.57 17.81
N VAL A 135 2.65 3.42 16.88
CA VAL A 135 2.38 2.97 15.51
C VAL A 135 1.97 1.50 15.50
N GLU A 136 0.81 1.21 14.93
CA GLU A 136 0.22 -0.14 14.93
C GLU A 136 0.56 -0.93 13.66
N PHE A 137 0.78 -0.22 12.54
CA PHE A 137 1.08 -0.86 11.26
C PHE A 137 1.98 0.00 10.36
N ALA A 138 2.78 -0.66 9.53
CA ALA A 138 3.56 -0.07 8.46
C ALA A 138 3.12 -0.68 7.12
N GLN A 139 2.84 0.19 6.14
CA GLN A 139 2.63 -0.20 4.75
C GLN A 139 3.95 -0.08 3.99
N ILE A 140 4.41 -1.16 3.35
CA ILE A 140 5.67 -1.16 2.59
C ILE A 140 5.51 -1.83 1.23
N ALA A 141 6.31 -1.40 0.25
CA ALA A 141 6.48 -2.14 -1.00
C ALA A 141 7.11 -3.51 -0.71
N PHE A 142 6.36 -4.59 -0.92
CA PHE A 142 6.84 -5.94 -0.62
C PHE A 142 6.54 -6.89 -1.79
N ASN A 143 7.56 -7.08 -2.61
CA ASN A 143 7.55 -7.97 -3.77
C ASN A 143 8.96 -8.56 -3.97
N TYR A 144 9.07 -9.58 -4.81
CA TYR A 144 10.35 -10.28 -5.02
C TYR A 144 11.42 -9.43 -5.71
N TYR A 145 11.05 -8.33 -6.39
CA TYR A 145 12.00 -7.41 -7.01
C TYR A 145 12.64 -6.49 -5.97
N ASP A 146 11.85 -5.96 -5.05
CA ASP A 146 12.32 -5.06 -3.99
C ASP A 146 12.85 -5.81 -2.76
N TYR A 147 12.71 -7.15 -2.73
CA TYR A 147 13.02 -8.01 -1.58
C TYR A 147 14.45 -7.82 -1.05
N GLU A 148 15.43 -7.81 -1.97
CA GLU A 148 16.85 -7.57 -1.68
C GLU A 148 17.35 -6.25 -2.27
N SER A 149 16.45 -5.35 -2.64
CA SER A 149 16.82 -4.04 -3.19
C SER A 149 17.70 -3.26 -2.21
N PRO A 150 18.82 -2.67 -2.65
CA PRO A 150 19.67 -1.86 -1.76
C PRO A 150 18.96 -0.58 -1.28
N PHE A 151 17.92 -0.13 -2.01
CA PHE A 151 17.18 1.10 -1.70
C PHE A 151 16.01 0.84 -0.76
N LEU A 152 15.09 -0.06 -1.14
CA LEU A 152 13.85 -0.32 -0.38
C LEU A 152 14.01 -1.42 0.68
N GLN A 153 15.01 -2.30 0.52
CA GLN A 153 15.39 -3.31 1.49
C GLN A 153 14.20 -4.11 2.06
N ALA A 154 13.22 -4.49 1.22
CA ALA A 154 11.90 -4.91 1.70
C ALA A 154 11.96 -6.09 2.68
N LYS A 155 12.91 -7.03 2.50
CA LYS A 155 13.17 -8.09 3.50
C LYS A 155 13.58 -7.52 4.86
N LYS A 156 14.57 -6.62 4.88
CA LYS A 156 15.10 -6.06 6.14
C LYS A 156 14.05 -5.19 6.82
N CYS A 157 13.27 -4.42 6.04
CA CYS A 157 12.14 -3.65 6.55
C CYS A 157 11.08 -4.58 7.18
N TYR A 158 10.76 -5.70 6.53
CA TYR A 158 9.90 -6.73 7.13
C TYR A 158 10.45 -7.26 8.45
N ASP A 159 11.75 -7.61 8.51
CA ASP A 159 12.38 -8.11 9.74
C ASP A 159 12.31 -7.08 10.89
N VAL A 160 12.47 -5.79 10.58
CA VAL A 160 12.30 -4.66 11.53
C VAL A 160 10.86 -4.54 12.01
N ILE A 161 9.87 -4.58 11.10
CA ILE A 161 8.44 -4.52 11.46
C ILE A 161 8.09 -5.67 12.43
N GLN A 162 8.58 -6.88 12.16
CA GLN A 162 8.39 -8.03 13.06
C GLN A 162 9.07 -7.85 14.42
N LYS A 163 10.31 -7.33 14.45
CA LYS A 163 11.04 -7.01 15.69
C LYS A 163 10.23 -6.08 16.60
N HIS A 164 9.55 -5.09 16.03
CA HIS A 164 8.72 -4.13 16.76
C HIS A 164 7.29 -4.61 17.03
N ARG A 165 6.92 -5.82 16.61
CA ARG A 165 5.54 -6.36 16.69
C ARG A 165 4.50 -5.44 16.03
N CYS A 166 4.94 -4.69 15.03
CA CYS A 166 4.09 -3.83 14.21
C CYS A 166 3.46 -4.68 13.10
N GLN A 167 2.22 -4.37 12.71
CA GLN A 167 1.58 -5.06 11.59
C GLN A 167 2.16 -4.59 10.26
N MET A 168 2.15 -5.46 9.24
CA MET A 168 2.55 -5.10 7.89
C MET A 168 1.33 -5.09 6.97
N VAL A 169 1.17 -4.01 6.22
CA VAL A 169 0.29 -3.96 5.05
C VAL A 169 1.16 -4.01 3.79
N VAL A 170 0.90 -4.97 2.91
CA VAL A 170 1.67 -5.09 1.66
C VAL A 170 1.15 -4.09 0.63
N MET A 171 2.07 -3.32 0.07
CA MET A 171 1.86 -2.46 -1.10
C MET A 171 2.71 -2.97 -2.27
N GLU A 172 2.29 -2.64 -3.49
CA GLU A 172 2.99 -3.01 -4.73
C GLU A 172 3.38 -4.49 -4.85
N PRO A 173 2.51 -5.47 -4.51
CA PRO A 173 2.87 -6.87 -4.67
C PRO A 173 3.15 -7.22 -6.13
N VAL A 174 2.49 -6.50 -7.07
CA VAL A 174 2.70 -6.62 -8.53
C VAL A 174 3.49 -5.46 -9.16
N LYS A 175 4.01 -4.52 -8.34
CA LYS A 175 4.78 -3.32 -8.76
C LYS A 175 4.18 -2.58 -9.96
N GLY A 176 2.95 -2.08 -9.80
CA GLY A 176 2.24 -1.32 -10.84
C GLY A 176 1.98 -2.12 -12.12
N GLY A 177 1.78 -3.44 -12.01
CA GLY A 177 1.54 -4.33 -13.17
C GLY A 177 2.82 -4.90 -13.78
N MET A 178 4.00 -4.35 -13.46
CA MET A 178 5.28 -4.82 -14.00
C MET A 178 5.61 -6.27 -13.63
N ARG A 179 4.93 -6.85 -12.64
CA ARG A 179 5.08 -8.27 -12.25
C ARG A 179 3.92 -9.15 -12.69
N ALA A 180 2.89 -8.56 -13.31
CA ALA A 180 1.87 -9.30 -14.03
C ALA A 180 2.39 -9.81 -15.38
N SER A 181 3.51 -9.25 -15.86
CA SER A 181 4.36 -9.89 -16.86
C SER A 181 5.85 -9.85 -16.51
N VAL A 182 6.49 -11.01 -16.44
CA VAL A 182 7.94 -11.19 -16.24
C VAL A 182 8.62 -11.59 -17.55
N PRO A 183 9.96 -11.51 -17.64
CA PRO A 183 10.67 -11.98 -18.84
C PRO A 183 10.33 -13.42 -19.18
N GLU A 184 10.30 -13.73 -20.47
CA GLU A 184 9.93 -15.06 -20.98
C GLU A 184 10.71 -16.19 -20.29
N LYS A 185 12.01 -16.00 -20.05
CA LYS A 185 12.84 -16.98 -19.32
C LYS A 185 12.34 -17.21 -17.89
N THR A 186 12.00 -16.14 -17.18
CA THR A 186 11.47 -16.23 -15.81
C THR A 186 10.06 -16.82 -15.80
N GLY A 187 9.19 -16.37 -16.72
CA GLY A 187 7.84 -16.90 -16.88
C GLY A 187 7.82 -18.39 -17.23
N ALA A 188 8.75 -18.84 -18.08
CA ALA A 188 8.91 -20.25 -18.43
C ALA A 188 9.30 -21.10 -17.20
N GLU A 189 10.22 -20.63 -16.36
CA GLU A 189 10.58 -21.34 -15.12
C GLU A 189 9.44 -21.33 -14.09
N MET A 190 8.74 -20.19 -13.92
CA MET A 190 7.55 -20.10 -13.09
C MET A 190 6.47 -21.09 -13.52
N LYS A 191 6.22 -21.18 -14.84
CA LYS A 191 5.24 -22.09 -15.43
C LYS A 191 5.66 -23.56 -15.37
N LYS A 192 6.96 -23.87 -15.39
CA LYS A 192 7.43 -25.25 -15.13
C LYS A 192 7.16 -25.69 -13.70
N MET A 193 7.33 -24.78 -12.73
CA MET A 193 7.10 -25.07 -11.32
C MET A 193 5.60 -25.18 -11.00
N HIS A 194 4.80 -24.24 -11.51
CA HIS A 194 3.36 -24.17 -11.29
C HIS A 194 2.65 -23.75 -12.59
N PRO A 195 2.31 -24.70 -13.48
CA PRO A 195 1.69 -24.44 -14.77
C PRO A 195 0.34 -23.71 -14.71
N GLU A 196 -0.36 -23.85 -13.60
CA GLU A 196 -1.68 -23.29 -13.31
C GLU A 196 -1.64 -21.83 -12.85
N LEU A 197 -0.48 -21.33 -12.39
CA LEU A 197 -0.37 -19.99 -11.82
C LEU A 197 0.05 -18.98 -12.88
N SER A 198 -0.68 -17.86 -12.91
CA SER A 198 -0.23 -16.67 -13.63
C SER A 198 0.93 -15.99 -12.91
N GLU A 199 1.69 -15.17 -13.64
CA GLU A 199 2.82 -14.40 -13.09
C GLU A 199 2.35 -13.40 -12.03
N ALA A 200 1.18 -12.80 -12.22
CA ALA A 200 0.50 -12.01 -11.19
C ALA A 200 0.16 -12.84 -9.94
N SER A 201 -0.33 -14.08 -10.11
CA SER A 201 -0.60 -14.95 -8.98
C SER A 201 0.67 -15.31 -8.21
N TRP A 202 1.80 -15.48 -8.90
CA TRP A 202 3.10 -15.67 -8.25
C TRP A 202 3.49 -14.47 -7.39
N ALA A 203 3.35 -13.26 -7.93
CA ALA A 203 3.67 -12.03 -7.23
C ALA A 203 2.82 -11.82 -5.97
N ILE A 204 1.49 -12.03 -6.07
CA ILE A 204 0.56 -11.94 -4.93
C ILE A 204 0.87 -13.02 -3.88
N ARG A 205 1.12 -14.27 -4.30
CA ARG A 205 1.43 -15.37 -3.36
C ARG A 205 2.77 -15.18 -2.66
N PHE A 206 3.78 -14.63 -3.34
CA PHE A 206 5.03 -14.26 -2.70
C PHE A 206 4.82 -13.24 -1.57
N ALA A 207 3.96 -12.25 -1.80
CA ALA A 207 3.60 -11.27 -0.80
C ALA A 207 2.75 -11.85 0.35
N ALA A 208 1.87 -12.82 0.05
CA ALA A 208 0.91 -13.38 1.00
C ALA A 208 1.47 -14.54 1.87
N ASP A 209 2.40 -15.35 1.36
CA ASP A 209 2.98 -16.50 2.07
C ASP A 209 4.51 -16.46 2.03
N LEU A 210 5.08 -16.04 3.16
CA LEU A 210 6.51 -15.84 3.32
C LEU A 210 7.29 -17.16 3.51
N ASN A 211 6.65 -18.31 3.75
CA ASN A 211 7.38 -19.49 4.23
C ASN A 211 7.78 -20.50 3.14
N TYR A 212 7.07 -20.56 2.01
CA TYR A 212 7.39 -21.56 0.96
C TYR A 212 8.09 -20.97 -0.27
N ILE A 213 7.63 -19.81 -0.78
CA ILE A 213 8.13 -19.24 -2.04
C ILE A 213 9.49 -18.52 -1.86
N LYS A 214 9.75 -17.92 -0.68
CA LYS A 214 11.01 -17.22 -0.39
C LYS A 214 12.26 -18.12 -0.53
N GLY A 215 12.15 -19.39 -0.16
CA GLY A 215 13.26 -20.34 -0.21
C GLY A 215 13.67 -20.78 -1.63
N GLN A 216 12.77 -20.65 -2.60
CA GLN A 216 13.02 -21.07 -3.99
C GLN A 216 13.51 -19.91 -4.86
N LEU A 217 13.01 -18.69 -4.66
CA LEU A 217 13.40 -17.53 -5.47
C LEU A 217 14.76 -16.93 -5.09
N ALA A 218 15.20 -17.06 -3.84
CA ALA A 218 16.51 -16.59 -3.37
C ALA A 218 17.71 -17.27 -4.06
N LYS A 219 17.49 -18.37 -4.81
CA LYS A 219 18.56 -19.10 -5.49
C LYS A 219 18.90 -18.56 -6.89
N ASN A 220 18.06 -17.72 -7.49
CA ASN A 220 18.09 -17.54 -8.95
C ASN A 220 18.25 -16.09 -9.48
N HIS A 221 18.55 -15.08 -8.63
CA HIS A 221 18.90 -13.68 -9.00
C HIS A 221 18.50 -13.23 -10.43
N TYR A 222 17.26 -12.76 -10.62
CA TYR A 222 16.77 -12.34 -11.94
C TYR A 222 16.79 -10.81 -12.12
N THR A 223 17.40 -10.34 -13.21
CA THR A 223 17.29 -8.96 -13.75
C THR A 223 16.46 -8.96 -15.05
N VAL A 224 15.77 -7.85 -15.35
CA VAL A 224 14.82 -7.76 -16.48
C VAL A 224 15.13 -6.56 -17.39
N GLY A 225 15.19 -6.82 -18.70
CA GLY A 225 14.97 -5.87 -19.79
C GLY A 225 14.29 -6.60 -20.96
N ASP A 226 13.17 -6.03 -21.44
CA ASP A 226 12.43 -6.22 -22.73
C ASP A 226 10.90 -6.30 -22.57
N LYS A 227 10.18 -5.96 -23.66
CA LYS A 227 8.75 -5.55 -23.74
C LYS A 227 7.74 -6.53 -23.12
N LEU A 228 6.75 -5.93 -22.45
CA LEU A 228 5.61 -6.62 -21.80
C LEU A 228 4.48 -6.97 -22.81
N PRO A 229 3.81 -8.14 -22.67
CA PRO A 229 2.58 -8.53 -23.36
C PRO A 229 1.33 -7.81 -22.80
N GLU A 230 0.18 -8.01 -23.46
CA GLU A 230 -1.12 -7.40 -23.09
C GLU A 230 -1.56 -7.76 -21.66
N GLU A 231 -2.05 -6.77 -20.91
CA GLU A 231 -2.48 -6.91 -19.51
C GLU A 231 -3.78 -7.73 -19.39
N LYS A 232 -3.76 -8.75 -18.51
CA LYS A 232 -4.95 -9.46 -18.07
C LYS A 232 -5.07 -9.41 -16.56
N VAL A 233 -6.30 -9.26 -16.06
CA VAL A 233 -6.59 -9.31 -14.61
C VAL A 233 -7.23 -10.66 -14.29
N ILE A 234 -6.46 -11.53 -13.65
CA ILE A 234 -6.90 -12.88 -13.26
C ILE A 234 -7.02 -12.94 -11.73
N LEU A 235 -8.18 -13.34 -11.21
CA LEU A 235 -8.40 -13.58 -9.78
C LEU A 235 -7.58 -14.78 -9.28
N ALA A 236 -7.44 -14.91 -7.96
CA ALA A 236 -6.71 -16.02 -7.34
C ALA A 236 -7.30 -17.41 -7.65
N ASP A 237 -8.58 -17.47 -8.01
CA ASP A 237 -9.30 -18.68 -8.45
C ASP A 237 -9.17 -18.97 -9.95
N GLY A 238 -8.40 -18.16 -10.69
CA GLY A 238 -8.18 -18.31 -12.13
C GLY A 238 -9.21 -17.59 -13.01
N THR A 239 -10.21 -16.91 -12.42
CA THR A 239 -11.22 -16.18 -13.20
C THR A 239 -10.62 -14.97 -13.90
N ASP A 240 -10.80 -14.85 -15.22
CA ASP A 240 -10.43 -13.67 -15.99
C ASP A 240 -11.50 -12.57 -15.81
N VAL A 241 -11.10 -11.46 -15.19
CA VAL A 241 -11.95 -10.29 -14.94
C VAL A 241 -11.48 -9.04 -15.70
N THR A 242 -10.71 -9.23 -16.76
CA THR A 242 -10.09 -8.13 -17.53
C THR A 242 -11.15 -7.16 -18.08
N GLU A 243 -12.25 -7.66 -18.65
CA GLU A 243 -13.31 -6.81 -19.20
C GLU A 243 -13.99 -5.95 -18.12
N GLN A 244 -14.22 -6.52 -16.93
CA GLN A 244 -14.81 -5.82 -15.80
C GLN A 244 -13.89 -4.71 -15.27
N VAL A 245 -12.58 -4.95 -15.26
CA VAL A 245 -11.59 -3.93 -14.87
C VAL A 245 -11.53 -2.82 -15.92
N VAL A 246 -11.43 -3.16 -17.21
CA VAL A 246 -11.44 -2.16 -18.30
C VAL A 246 -12.72 -1.33 -18.29
N LYS A 247 -13.88 -1.94 -18.01
CA LYS A 247 -15.14 -1.22 -17.88
C LYS A 247 -15.14 -0.27 -16.67
N ALA A 248 -14.59 -0.70 -15.53
CA ALA A 248 -14.48 0.14 -14.34
C ALA A 248 -13.50 1.31 -14.57
N GLU A 249 -12.37 1.06 -15.23
CA GLU A 249 -11.40 2.10 -15.59
C GLU A 249 -12.03 3.15 -16.52
N LYS A 250 -12.72 2.72 -17.58
CA LYS A 250 -13.44 3.65 -18.48
C LYS A 250 -14.46 4.49 -17.73
N TRP A 251 -15.22 3.87 -16.82
CA TRP A 251 -16.18 4.60 -15.99
C TRP A 251 -15.49 5.65 -15.11
N LEU A 252 -14.35 5.31 -14.49
CA LEU A 252 -13.57 6.27 -13.70
C LEU A 252 -13.09 7.47 -14.53
N ILE A 253 -12.59 7.21 -15.75
CA ILE A 253 -12.13 8.24 -16.69
C ILE A 253 -13.29 9.15 -17.14
N GLU A 254 -14.45 8.57 -17.47
CA GLU A 254 -15.63 9.31 -17.94
C GLU A 254 -16.23 10.24 -16.88
N HIS A 255 -16.00 9.96 -15.59
CA HIS A 255 -16.55 10.71 -14.47
C HIS A 255 -15.51 11.60 -13.76
N GLU A 256 -14.36 11.84 -14.41
CA GLU A 256 -13.30 12.76 -13.98
C GLU A 256 -12.77 12.52 -12.55
N PHE A 257 -12.61 11.25 -12.16
CA PHE A 257 -11.92 10.88 -10.92
C PHE A 257 -10.40 10.83 -11.06
#